data_AF-A0A833TS18-F1
#
_entry.id   AF-A0A833TS18-F1
#
_cell.length_a   1.000
_cell.length_b   1.000
_cell.length_c   1.000
_cell.angle_alpha   90.00
_cell.angle_beta   90.00
_cell.angle_gamma   90.00
#
_symmetry.space_group_name_H-M   'P 1'
#
loop_
_entity.id
_entity.type
_entity.pdbx_description
1 polymer ?
#
loop_
_entity_poly.entity_id
_entity_poly.type
_entity_poly.pdbx_seq_one_letter_code
_entity_poly.pdbx_strand_id
1 'polypeptide(L)'
;DKIEEKLLPSPTAFPSDSCCFSSFISQERLLDQDERHLPLQIYPPGVKPHHYPIPISAFPLIARFPFLSLTESFYLSGNPSTSSGNPSCSLLLKFSYSFMHNFKQGMAAENDVDLSTLKFQLSQTHELWKREMEQSQSRVDILQAKLMEVKACIQGSEEDTKQELEILWRRVKTTATLLTYLKSKARIMAIPHLAHSSCGIERLEGVGFVDKNGTPLAGWSKNIDLSSYNGPEEEAWVGISRQHVSLDAKDAAFTGEMLKSLQMVTDVMEALVKRVIIAESETAIEKEKVTSGQEEIKKKSVQIENMSLKLEEMEHFALGTNSILNEMRQRVEDLVEETSRQRQRAAENEQELCRVKRDFESLKSYVSSLITVRETLLSSEKQFQTIERLFERLVAKTTQLEGEKMQKEVEVQKLMEENVKLSALLDKKEAQLLAMNEQCKVMALSASNI
;
A
#
# COMPACT_ATOMS: atom_id res chain seq x y z
N ASP A 1 -74.68 -39.38 47.71
CA ASP A 1 -74.81 -38.57 46.49
C ASP A 1 -73.57 -37.70 46.33
N LYS A 2 -72.49 -38.26 45.77
CA LYS A 2 -72.06 -38.07 44.36
C LYS A 2 -71.98 -36.60 43.96
N ILE A 3 -70.77 -36.04 44.00
CA ILE A 3 -70.09 -35.40 42.86
C ILE A 3 -68.58 -35.56 43.09
N GLU A 4 -67.92 -36.08 42.06
CA GLU A 4 -66.51 -36.48 42.03
C GLU A 4 -65.55 -35.29 42.03
N GLU A 5 -64.52 -35.51 42.81
CA GLU A 5 -63.22 -34.87 42.90
C GLU A 5 -62.44 -35.04 41.58
N LYS A 6 -62.04 -33.93 40.95
CA LYS A 6 -61.00 -33.92 39.91
C LYS A 6 -59.99 -32.79 40.14
N LEU A 7 -58.88 -33.22 40.74
CA LEU A 7 -57.50 -33.00 40.32
C LEU A 7 -56.95 -31.56 40.29
N LEU A 8 -56.32 -31.22 41.42
CA LEU A 8 -55.09 -30.42 41.51
C LEU A 8 -53.94 -31.10 40.73
N PRO A 9 -52.97 -30.34 40.20
CA PRO A 9 -51.61 -30.84 40.02
C PRO A 9 -50.72 -30.39 41.18
N SER A 10 -50.21 -31.36 41.94
CA SER A 10 -49.06 -31.20 42.82
C SER A 10 -47.74 -31.20 42.03
N PRO A 11 -46.65 -30.63 42.56
CA PRO A 11 -45.39 -30.42 41.86
C PRO A 11 -44.53 -31.68 41.90
N THR A 12 -44.17 -32.21 40.73
CA THR A 12 -43.19 -33.29 40.62
C THR A 12 -42.09 -32.92 39.64
N ALA A 13 -40.89 -32.92 40.19
CA ALA A 13 -39.62 -33.32 39.57
C ALA A 13 -39.16 -32.56 38.31
N PHE A 14 -38.15 -31.73 38.51
CA PHE A 14 -37.17 -31.36 37.50
C PHE A 14 -36.56 -32.60 36.84
N PRO A 15 -36.54 -32.70 35.49
CA PRO A 15 -35.46 -33.34 34.78
C PRO A 15 -34.39 -32.28 34.50
N SER A 16 -33.23 -32.46 35.13
CA SER A 16 -31.98 -31.84 34.74
C SER A 16 -31.55 -32.39 33.38
N ASP A 17 -32.05 -31.79 32.30
CA ASP A 17 -31.50 -31.97 30.96
C ASP A 17 -30.62 -30.77 30.63
N SER A 18 -29.45 -30.74 31.26
CA SER A 18 -28.29 -29.99 30.76
C SER A 18 -27.52 -30.90 29.81
N CYS A 19 -27.90 -30.92 28.53
CA CYS A 19 -27.02 -31.45 27.49
C CYS A 19 -27.39 -30.82 26.14
N CYS A 20 -26.35 -30.48 25.36
CA CYS A 20 -26.38 -29.90 24.02
C CYS A 20 -26.50 -28.37 23.92
N PHE A 21 -25.54 -27.64 24.49
CA PHE A 21 -24.92 -26.48 23.82
C PHE A 21 -23.46 -26.33 24.32
N SER A 22 -22.63 -27.31 23.97
CA SER A 22 -21.17 -27.21 24.14
C SER A 22 -20.47 -27.85 22.93
N SER A 23 -20.72 -27.29 21.75
CA SER A 23 -19.87 -27.50 20.58
C SER A 23 -19.60 -26.13 19.99
N PHE A 24 -18.33 -25.73 19.98
CA PHE A 24 -17.72 -24.50 19.43
C PHE A 24 -17.01 -23.57 20.43
N ILE A 25 -16.24 -24.08 21.39
CA ILE A 25 -14.97 -23.44 21.80
C ILE A 25 -14.02 -24.56 22.24
N SER A 26 -13.21 -25.11 21.32
CA SER A 26 -12.06 -25.96 21.67
C SER A 26 -11.16 -26.11 20.45
N GLN A 27 -10.50 -25.02 20.05
CA GLN A 27 -9.26 -25.12 19.28
C GLN A 27 -8.41 -23.86 19.38
N GLU A 28 -8.02 -23.45 20.59
CA GLU A 28 -6.95 -22.46 20.74
C GLU A 28 -6.32 -22.51 22.13
N ARG A 29 -5.38 -23.44 22.30
CA ARG A 29 -4.18 -23.31 23.13
C ARG A 29 -3.41 -24.62 23.18
N LEU A 30 -2.43 -24.74 22.28
CA LEU A 30 -1.17 -25.42 22.58
C LEU A 30 -0.19 -25.04 21.48
N LEU A 31 0.72 -24.11 21.80
CA LEU A 31 2.15 -24.15 21.54
C LEU A 31 2.69 -22.74 21.82
N ASP A 32 3.22 -22.58 23.02
CA ASP A 32 4.21 -21.56 23.33
C ASP A 32 5.44 -22.28 23.88
N GLN A 33 6.50 -22.31 23.09
CA GLN A 33 7.91 -22.34 23.49
C GLN A 33 8.77 -22.48 22.23
N ASP A 34 9.15 -21.35 21.64
CA ASP A 34 10.56 -21.13 21.31
C ASP A 34 10.81 -19.62 21.17
N GLU A 35 11.37 -19.03 22.23
CA GLU A 35 12.04 -17.74 22.15
C GLU A 35 13.29 -17.89 21.27
N ARG A 36 13.48 -16.98 20.31
CA ARG A 36 14.79 -16.33 20.07
C ARG A 36 14.66 -15.09 19.15
N HIS A 37 14.85 -13.93 19.78
CA HIS A 37 15.51 -12.70 19.30
C HIS A 37 15.06 -12.00 17.99
N LEU A 38 14.41 -10.84 18.13
CA LEU A 38 14.98 -9.48 17.90
C LEU A 38 13.86 -8.40 17.93
N PRO A 39 14.13 -7.16 18.38
CA PRO A 39 13.08 -6.17 18.62
C PRO A 39 12.78 -5.35 17.36
N LEU A 40 11.51 -5.31 16.95
CA LEU A 40 10.99 -4.29 16.04
C LEU A 40 10.39 -3.16 16.87
N GLN A 41 11.11 -2.05 16.94
CA GLN A 41 10.60 -0.77 17.44
C GLN A 41 9.45 -0.30 16.53
N ILE A 42 8.25 -0.21 17.10
CA ILE A 42 7.11 0.47 16.49
C ILE A 42 7.20 1.95 16.88
N TYR A 43 7.40 2.83 15.89
CA TYR A 43 7.18 4.27 16.03
C TYR A 43 5.72 4.61 15.68
N PRO A 44 5.12 5.65 16.32
CA PRO A 44 3.72 6.01 16.12
C PRO A 44 3.49 6.72 14.76
N PRO A 45 2.27 6.65 14.20
CA PRO A 45 1.97 7.23 12.90
C PRO A 45 1.71 8.72 13.05
N GLY A 46 2.56 9.57 12.46
CA GLY A 46 2.28 11.00 12.52
C GLY A 46 3.40 11.95 12.12
N VAL A 47 4.15 11.69 11.04
CA VAL A 47 4.90 12.76 10.36
C VAL A 47 4.88 12.50 8.85
N LYS A 48 4.28 13.43 8.11
CA LYS A 48 4.27 13.48 6.64
C LYS A 48 5.71 13.58 6.11
N PRO A 49 6.13 12.79 5.10
CA PRO A 49 7.30 13.13 4.33
C PRO A 49 6.91 14.14 3.24
N HIS A 50 7.30 15.40 3.45
CA HIS A 50 7.58 16.31 2.35
C HIS A 50 8.76 15.75 1.56
N HIS A 51 8.52 15.25 0.35
CA HIS A 51 9.57 15.08 -0.64
C HIS A 51 9.27 15.93 -1.86
N TYR A 52 10.09 16.98 -1.96
CA TYR A 52 10.27 17.81 -3.12
C TYR A 52 10.63 16.95 -4.34
N PRO A 53 10.15 17.31 -5.54
CA PRO A 53 10.62 16.69 -6.76
C PRO A 53 12.06 17.12 -6.98
N ILE A 54 13.00 16.19 -6.86
CA ILE A 54 14.34 16.41 -7.41
C ILE A 54 14.20 16.19 -8.92
N PRO A 55 14.43 17.24 -9.74
CA PRO A 55 14.39 17.11 -11.18
C PRO A 55 15.60 16.29 -11.60
N ILE A 56 15.39 15.12 -12.19
CA ILE A 56 16.43 14.47 -12.98
C ILE A 56 16.58 15.33 -14.23
N SER A 57 17.46 16.31 -14.11
CA SER A 57 17.98 17.12 -15.20
C SER A 57 18.48 16.20 -16.29
N ALA A 58 17.87 16.37 -17.46
CA ALA A 58 18.45 16.05 -18.74
C ALA A 58 19.92 16.48 -18.78
N PHE A 59 20.80 15.54 -19.12
CA PHE A 59 22.14 15.80 -19.61
C PHE A 59 22.42 14.82 -20.75
N PRO A 60 23.24 15.21 -21.73
CA PRO A 60 22.69 15.53 -23.04
C PRO A 60 23.06 14.46 -24.07
N LEU A 61 22.21 14.38 -25.09
CA LEU A 61 22.57 13.91 -26.42
C LEU A 61 23.97 14.42 -26.77
N ILE A 62 24.94 13.50 -26.85
CA ILE A 62 26.24 13.80 -27.43
C ILE A 62 25.98 14.21 -28.87
N ALA A 63 26.27 15.48 -29.10
CA ALA A 63 26.16 16.16 -30.37
C ALA A 63 26.81 15.35 -31.49
N ARG A 64 26.03 15.17 -32.57
CA ARG A 64 26.57 15.05 -33.92
C ARG A 64 27.53 16.22 -34.14
N PHE A 65 28.83 15.93 -34.20
CA PHE A 65 29.78 16.87 -34.77
C PHE A 65 29.69 16.81 -36.31
N PRO A 66 29.55 17.96 -36.98
CA PRO A 66 29.68 18.05 -38.43
C PRO A 66 31.18 17.98 -38.77
N PHE A 67 31.57 16.95 -39.52
CA PHE A 67 32.84 17.00 -40.23
C PHE A 67 32.70 18.02 -41.38
N LEU A 68 33.31 19.18 -41.19
CA LEU A 68 33.74 20.04 -42.29
C LEU A 68 34.75 19.24 -43.11
N SER A 69 34.39 18.84 -44.33
CA SER A 69 35.35 18.50 -45.36
C SER A 69 35.19 19.51 -46.50
N LEU A 70 36.20 20.36 -46.66
CA LEU A 70 36.46 21.12 -47.87
C LEU A 70 36.48 20.17 -49.07
N THR A 71 35.64 20.47 -50.06
CA THR A 71 35.78 19.98 -51.43
C THR A 71 35.61 21.18 -52.37
N GLU A 72 36.71 21.86 -52.67
CA GLU A 72 36.91 22.61 -53.92
C GLU A 72 37.93 21.80 -54.72
N SER A 73 37.49 21.01 -55.70
CA SER A 73 37.39 21.39 -57.12
C SER A 73 38.74 21.83 -57.72
N PHE A 74 39.59 20.85 -58.04
CA PHE A 74 40.62 20.99 -59.08
C PHE A 74 40.00 20.61 -60.43
N TYR A 75 39.72 21.62 -61.25
CA TYR A 75 39.62 21.51 -62.71
C TYR A 75 40.24 22.78 -63.26
N LEU A 76 41.41 22.68 -63.90
CA LEU A 76 41.84 23.63 -64.91
C LEU A 76 42.84 22.93 -65.85
N SER A 77 42.28 22.57 -67.00
CA SER A 77 42.95 22.33 -68.27
C SER A 77 43.73 23.58 -68.70
N GLY A 78 44.92 23.41 -69.27
CA GLY A 78 45.66 24.50 -69.91
C GLY A 78 47.09 24.14 -70.31
N ASN A 79 47.26 23.45 -71.45
CA ASN A 79 48.47 23.58 -72.26
C ASN A 79 48.52 25.00 -72.85
N PRO A 80 49.70 25.62 -73.02
CA PRO A 80 50.34 25.50 -74.33
C PRO A 80 51.89 25.43 -74.33
N SER A 81 52.35 24.80 -75.39
CA SER A 81 53.68 24.79 -76.01
C SER A 81 54.26 26.17 -76.36
N THR A 82 55.59 26.34 -76.17
CA THR A 82 56.58 27.03 -77.05
C THR A 82 57.99 26.75 -76.49
N SER A 83 58.93 26.12 -77.21
CA SER A 83 59.69 26.56 -78.40
C SER A 83 60.79 27.58 -78.11
N SER A 84 62.03 27.07 -78.21
CA SER A 84 63.21 27.66 -78.87
C SER A 84 63.94 28.85 -78.24
N GLY A 85 65.27 28.72 -78.20
CA GLY A 85 66.16 29.83 -78.59
C GLY A 85 67.45 29.97 -77.78
N ASN A 86 68.45 29.11 -78.02
CA ASN A 86 69.85 29.39 -77.70
C ASN A 86 70.41 30.43 -78.69
N PRO A 87 70.92 31.61 -78.26
CA PRO A 87 71.50 32.61 -79.14
C PRO A 87 73.00 32.80 -78.85
N SER A 88 73.84 31.80 -79.16
CA SER A 88 75.30 31.91 -78.89
C SER A 88 76.23 31.66 -80.08
N CYS A 89 75.71 31.37 -81.28
CA CYS A 89 76.57 31.23 -82.48
C CYS A 89 76.52 32.42 -83.47
N SER A 90 75.72 33.46 -83.18
CA SER A 90 75.67 34.71 -83.95
C SER A 90 76.95 35.58 -83.81
N LEU A 91 77.75 35.34 -82.76
CA LEU A 91 78.98 36.09 -82.49
C LEU A 91 80.23 35.53 -83.20
N LEU A 92 80.25 34.24 -83.57
CA LEU A 92 81.40 33.63 -84.26
C LEU A 92 81.46 33.99 -85.76
N LEU A 93 80.33 34.34 -86.38
CA LEU A 93 80.29 34.83 -87.76
C LEU A 93 80.72 36.29 -87.92
N LYS A 94 80.67 37.11 -86.85
CA LYS A 94 81.15 38.51 -86.87
C LYS A 94 82.67 38.63 -86.69
N PHE A 95 83.33 37.63 -86.11
CA PHE A 95 84.79 37.65 -85.95
C PHE A 95 85.53 37.21 -87.22
N SER A 96 84.97 36.28 -88.00
CA SER A 96 85.56 35.81 -89.26
C SER A 96 85.57 36.90 -90.36
N TYR A 97 84.56 37.78 -90.38
CA TYR A 97 84.45 38.84 -91.39
C TYR A 97 85.36 40.06 -91.16
N SER A 98 85.85 40.29 -89.94
CA SER A 98 86.77 41.41 -89.65
C SER A 98 88.25 41.03 -89.85
N PHE A 99 88.58 39.74 -89.69
CA PHE A 99 89.94 39.23 -89.90
C PHE A 99 90.30 39.09 -91.39
N MET A 100 89.34 38.66 -92.22
CA MET A 100 89.56 38.50 -93.67
C MET A 100 89.59 39.85 -94.45
N HIS A 101 89.16 40.96 -93.84
CA HIS A 101 89.14 42.28 -94.50
C HIS A 101 90.42 43.11 -94.25
N ASN A 102 91.23 42.80 -93.24
CA ASN A 102 92.47 43.52 -92.97
C ASN A 102 93.73 42.90 -93.62
N PHE A 103 93.60 41.76 -94.32
CA PHE A 103 94.73 41.12 -95.01
C PHE A 103 94.78 41.40 -96.52
N LYS A 104 93.98 42.36 -97.00
CA LYS A 104 93.90 42.76 -98.42
C LYS A 104 94.32 44.23 -98.61
N GLN A 105 95.58 44.60 -98.34
CA GLN A 105 96.36 45.66 -99.03
C GLN A 105 97.66 46.07 -98.28
N GLY A 106 98.79 46.01 -98.98
CA GLY A 106 100.11 46.56 -98.59
C GLY A 106 101.16 45.45 -98.42
N MET A 107 102.22 45.29 -99.21
CA MET A 107 102.97 46.24 -100.05
C MET A 107 103.75 45.49 -101.15
N ALA A 108 103.84 46.11 -102.32
CA ALA A 108 104.91 45.93 -103.28
C ALA A 108 105.68 47.27 -103.36
N ALA A 109 106.99 47.27 -103.09
CA ALA A 109 108.01 48.20 -103.65
C ALA A 109 109.38 47.89 -103.02
N GLU A 110 110.39 47.73 -103.88
CA GLU A 110 111.80 47.44 -103.59
C GLU A 110 112.53 48.52 -102.78
N ASN A 111 113.28 48.08 -101.77
CA ASN A 111 114.72 48.29 -101.53
C ASN A 111 115.02 48.37 -100.02
N ASP A 112 115.69 47.32 -99.56
CA ASP A 112 116.68 47.21 -98.49
C ASP A 112 116.65 48.26 -97.34
N VAL A 113 116.30 47.80 -96.13
CA VAL A 113 117.11 47.92 -94.89
C VAL A 113 116.31 47.42 -93.66
N ASP A 114 116.89 46.39 -93.05
CA ASP A 114 116.82 45.77 -91.71
C ASP A 114 115.50 45.22 -91.10
N LEU A 115 115.22 43.97 -91.49
CA LEU A 115 114.13 43.05 -91.11
C LEU A 115 114.24 42.46 -89.68
N SER A 116 115.31 42.75 -88.93
CA SER A 116 115.63 42.10 -87.65
C SER A 116 114.72 42.54 -86.48
N THR A 117 114.32 43.82 -86.43
CA THR A 117 113.51 44.39 -85.32
C THR A 117 112.05 43.93 -85.37
N LEU A 118 111.49 43.77 -86.57
CA LEU A 118 110.09 43.35 -86.77
C LEU A 118 109.85 41.87 -86.45
N LYS A 119 110.88 41.03 -86.62
CA LYS A 119 110.82 39.60 -86.33
C LYS A 119 110.80 39.32 -84.82
N PHE A 120 111.52 40.12 -84.03
CA PHE A 120 111.57 39.98 -82.56
C PHE A 120 110.23 40.38 -81.91
N GLN A 121 109.64 41.52 -82.30
CA GLN A 121 108.33 41.93 -81.78
C GLN A 121 107.21 40.94 -82.15
N LEU A 122 107.16 40.43 -83.39
CA LEU A 122 106.15 39.46 -83.79
C LEU A 122 106.27 38.13 -83.00
N SER A 123 107.49 37.66 -82.76
CA SER A 123 107.73 36.46 -81.94
C SER A 123 107.37 36.65 -80.46
N GLN A 124 107.60 37.84 -79.90
CA GLN A 124 107.30 38.15 -78.50
C GLN A 124 105.79 38.25 -78.25
N THR A 125 105.05 38.89 -79.16
CA THR A 125 103.59 38.97 -79.10
C THR A 125 102.94 37.61 -79.33
N HIS A 126 103.49 36.79 -80.24
CA HIS A 126 102.97 35.44 -80.49
C HIS A 126 103.13 34.53 -79.27
N GLU A 127 104.28 34.53 -78.59
CA GLU A 127 104.49 33.74 -77.38
C GLU A 127 103.64 34.22 -76.20
N LEU A 128 103.36 35.53 -76.11
CA LEU A 128 102.50 36.08 -75.06
C LEU A 128 101.03 35.72 -75.29
N TRP A 129 100.54 35.81 -76.54
CA TRP A 129 99.19 35.39 -76.93
C TRP A 129 98.99 33.88 -76.79
N LYS A 130 100.02 33.09 -77.08
CA LYS A 130 100.01 31.64 -76.87
C LYS A 130 99.90 31.30 -75.38
N ARG A 131 100.69 31.97 -74.52
CA ARG A 131 100.64 31.78 -73.06
C ARG A 131 99.29 32.23 -72.47
N GLU A 132 98.71 33.32 -73.00
CA GLU A 132 97.39 33.82 -72.57
C GLU A 132 96.24 32.92 -73.04
N MET A 133 96.32 32.36 -74.25
CA MET A 133 95.38 31.36 -74.75
C MET A 133 95.48 30.06 -73.95
N GLU A 134 96.68 29.60 -73.62
CA GLU A 134 96.90 28.42 -72.76
C GLU A 134 96.39 28.68 -71.32
N GLN A 135 96.61 29.88 -70.77
CA GLN A 135 96.11 30.26 -69.46
C GLN A 135 94.57 30.40 -69.46
N SER A 136 93.98 30.98 -70.50
CA SER A 136 92.53 31.10 -70.68
C SER A 136 91.90 29.72 -70.87
N GLN A 137 92.53 28.84 -71.64
CA GLN A 137 92.11 27.45 -71.80
C GLN A 137 92.17 26.72 -70.47
N SER A 138 93.26 26.84 -69.70
CA SER A 138 93.34 26.23 -68.36
C SER A 138 92.28 26.74 -67.38
N ARG A 139 91.90 28.02 -67.45
CA ARG A 139 90.82 28.59 -66.65
C ARG A 139 89.45 28.06 -67.08
N VAL A 140 89.23 27.92 -68.38
CA VAL A 140 88.01 27.31 -68.94
C VAL A 140 87.93 25.83 -68.53
N ASP A 141 89.04 25.09 -68.60
CA ASP A 141 89.09 23.68 -68.23
C ASP A 141 88.81 23.48 -66.73
N ILE A 142 89.37 24.34 -65.86
CA ILE A 142 89.07 24.34 -64.41
C ILE A 142 87.60 24.68 -64.15
N LEU A 143 87.05 25.68 -64.85
CA LEU A 143 85.64 26.05 -64.70
C LEU A 143 84.71 24.95 -65.20
N GLN A 144 85.07 24.27 -66.30
CA GLN A 144 84.33 23.14 -66.85
C GLN A 144 84.37 21.94 -65.89
N ALA A 145 85.51 21.65 -65.26
CA ALA A 145 85.62 20.62 -64.23
C ALA A 145 84.74 20.93 -63.01
N LYS A 146 84.77 22.17 -62.50
CA LYS A 146 83.90 22.60 -61.39
C LYS A 146 82.41 22.58 -61.73
N LEU A 147 82.05 22.93 -62.97
CA LEU A 147 80.67 22.85 -63.44
C LEU A 147 80.20 21.40 -63.51
N MET A 148 81.06 20.48 -63.96
CA MET A 148 80.76 19.04 -63.95
C MET A 148 80.62 18.47 -62.53
N GLU A 149 81.43 18.93 -61.58
CA GLU A 149 81.32 18.55 -60.16
C GLU A 149 80.02 19.04 -59.52
N VAL A 150 79.68 20.33 -59.68
CA VAL A 150 78.41 20.88 -59.17
C VAL A 150 77.21 20.21 -59.82
N LYS A 151 77.27 19.93 -61.13
CA LYS A 151 76.24 19.18 -61.84
C LYS A 151 76.10 17.76 -61.29
N ALA A 152 77.20 17.07 -60.96
CA ALA A 152 77.17 15.77 -60.32
C ALA A 152 76.59 15.83 -58.88
N CYS A 153 76.93 16.85 -58.10
CA CYS A 153 76.37 17.04 -56.74
C CYS A 153 74.86 17.31 -56.77
N ILE A 154 74.38 18.15 -57.68
CA ILE A 154 72.95 18.45 -57.83
C ILE A 154 72.21 17.20 -58.31
N GLN A 155 72.76 16.48 -59.29
CA GLN A 155 72.13 15.31 -59.87
C GLN A 155 72.07 14.13 -58.87
N GLY A 156 73.06 14.00 -57.97
CA GLY A 156 73.01 13.05 -56.86
C GLY A 156 71.98 13.44 -55.78
N SER A 157 71.93 14.72 -55.39
CA SER A 157 70.96 15.24 -54.40
C SER A 157 69.50 15.18 -54.89
N GLU A 158 69.28 15.35 -56.19
CA GLU A 158 67.94 15.27 -56.80
C GLU A 158 67.41 13.84 -56.84
N GLU A 159 68.29 12.85 -57.05
CA GLU A 159 67.90 11.43 -57.08
C GLU A 159 67.55 10.92 -55.67
N ASP A 160 68.35 11.27 -54.67
CA ASP A 160 68.09 10.91 -53.26
C ASP A 160 66.75 11.51 -52.75
N THR A 161 66.47 12.77 -53.07
CA THR A 161 65.21 13.43 -52.66
C THR A 161 63.97 12.89 -53.38
N LYS A 162 64.11 12.47 -54.65
CA LYS A 162 63.04 11.76 -55.37
C LYS A 162 62.75 10.39 -54.76
N GLN A 163 63.80 9.65 -54.38
CA GLN A 163 63.65 8.33 -53.77
C GLN A 163 62.99 8.41 -52.37
N GLU A 164 63.35 9.42 -51.56
CA GLU A 164 62.67 9.69 -50.28
C GLU A 164 61.20 10.08 -50.46
N LEU A 165 60.88 10.89 -51.48
CA LEU A 165 59.51 11.27 -51.81
C LEU A 165 58.67 10.05 -52.26
N GLU A 166 59.24 9.15 -53.07
CA GLU A 166 58.57 7.91 -53.47
C GLU A 166 58.32 6.97 -52.29
N ILE A 167 59.27 6.85 -51.35
CA ILE A 167 59.12 6.09 -50.11
C ILE A 167 57.99 6.68 -49.26
N LEU A 168 58.00 8.00 -49.05
CA LEU A 168 56.95 8.69 -48.30
C LEU A 168 55.58 8.52 -48.96
N TRP A 169 55.50 8.64 -50.29
CA TRP A 169 54.26 8.43 -51.05
C TRP A 169 53.73 7.01 -50.89
N ARG A 170 54.60 5.99 -50.93
CA ARG A 170 54.23 4.59 -50.65
C ARG A 170 53.68 4.43 -49.23
N ARG A 171 54.35 5.00 -48.22
CA ARG A 171 53.87 4.96 -46.81
C ARG A 171 52.52 5.64 -46.62
N VAL A 172 52.31 6.79 -47.26
CA VAL A 172 51.02 7.50 -47.23
C VAL A 172 49.94 6.64 -47.87
N LYS A 173 50.22 6.00 -49.01
CA LYS A 173 49.27 5.11 -49.70
C LYS A 173 48.92 3.86 -48.87
N THR A 174 49.90 3.25 -48.21
CA THR A 174 49.69 2.13 -47.28
C THR A 174 48.84 2.58 -46.10
N THR A 175 49.18 3.72 -45.48
CA THR A 175 48.43 4.28 -44.34
C THR A 175 46.98 4.60 -44.73
N ALA A 176 46.75 5.18 -45.90
CA ALA A 176 45.41 5.48 -46.40
C ALA A 176 44.56 4.20 -46.60
N THR A 177 45.15 3.14 -47.13
CA THR A 177 44.48 1.84 -47.30
C THR A 177 44.11 1.22 -45.95
N LEU A 178 45.05 1.20 -45.00
CA LEU A 178 44.84 0.67 -43.65
C LEU A 178 43.79 1.49 -42.86
N LEU A 179 43.81 2.82 -42.96
CA LEU A 179 42.78 3.68 -42.39
C LEU A 179 41.41 3.43 -43.01
N THR A 180 41.35 3.15 -44.31
CA THR A 180 40.09 2.80 -45.00
C THR A 180 39.55 1.47 -44.49
N TYR A 181 40.41 0.47 -44.29
CA TYR A 181 40.04 -0.80 -43.66
C TYR A 181 39.50 -0.60 -42.24
N LEU A 182 40.23 0.15 -41.41
CA LEU A 182 39.82 0.43 -40.04
C LEU A 182 38.47 1.16 -40.01
N LYS A 183 38.27 2.12 -40.91
CA LYS A 183 37.00 2.83 -41.09
C LYS A 183 35.87 1.89 -41.50
N SER A 184 36.10 0.94 -42.40
CA SER A 184 35.08 -0.07 -42.74
C SER A 184 34.77 -0.98 -41.57
N LYS A 185 35.79 -1.43 -40.82
CA LYS A 185 35.61 -2.29 -39.65
C LYS A 185 34.83 -1.57 -38.55
N ALA A 186 35.13 -0.29 -38.29
CA ALA A 186 34.37 0.56 -37.38
C ALA A 186 32.89 0.71 -37.76
N ARG A 187 32.60 0.88 -39.05
CA ARG A 187 31.21 0.99 -39.54
C ARG A 187 30.43 -0.30 -39.35
N ILE A 188 31.06 -1.45 -39.60
CA ILE A 188 30.44 -2.77 -39.40
C ILE A 188 30.16 -2.98 -37.90
N MET A 189 31.13 -2.67 -37.04
CA MET A 189 31.01 -2.76 -35.58
C MET A 189 30.00 -1.78 -34.96
N ALA A 190 29.71 -0.65 -35.62
CA ALA A 190 28.71 0.31 -35.16
C ALA A 190 27.27 -0.17 -35.39
N ILE A 191 27.06 -1.20 -36.20
CA ILE A 191 25.74 -1.74 -36.55
C ILE A 191 25.53 -3.03 -35.74
N PRO A 192 24.64 -3.08 -34.74
CA PRO A 192 24.56 -4.19 -33.79
C PRO A 192 24.44 -5.58 -34.42
N HIS A 193 23.58 -5.74 -35.43
CA HIS A 193 23.39 -7.03 -36.11
C HIS A 193 24.62 -7.47 -36.94
N LEU A 194 25.39 -6.53 -37.50
CA LEU A 194 26.62 -6.83 -38.22
C LEU A 194 27.81 -7.01 -37.27
N ALA A 195 27.79 -6.30 -36.14
CA ALA A 195 28.76 -6.44 -35.06
C ALA A 195 28.72 -7.85 -34.47
N HIS A 196 27.53 -8.45 -34.36
CA HIS A 196 27.38 -9.85 -33.95
C HIS A 196 28.16 -10.78 -34.89
N SER A 197 27.91 -10.72 -36.20
CA SER A 197 28.62 -11.56 -37.17
C SER A 197 30.12 -11.24 -37.26
N SER A 198 30.50 -9.95 -37.20
CA SER A 198 31.90 -9.52 -37.35
C SER A 198 32.76 -9.81 -36.13
N CYS A 199 32.18 -9.85 -34.93
CA CYS A 199 32.90 -10.19 -33.70
C CYS A 199 32.75 -11.68 -33.35
N GLY A 200 32.10 -12.47 -34.23
CA GLY A 200 31.80 -13.88 -34.03
C GLY A 200 30.90 -14.15 -32.83
N ILE A 201 29.97 -13.23 -32.55
CA ILE A 201 29.01 -13.35 -31.46
C ILE A 201 27.76 -14.05 -31.98
N GLU A 202 27.53 -15.27 -31.51
CA GLU A 202 26.35 -16.07 -31.84
C GLU A 202 25.43 -16.20 -30.64
N ARG A 203 24.12 -16.35 -30.88
CA ARG A 203 23.14 -16.60 -29.81
C ARG A 203 22.81 -18.09 -29.79
N LEU A 204 23.26 -18.78 -28.73
CA LEU A 204 22.91 -20.17 -28.46
C LEU A 204 21.70 -20.24 -27.53
N GLU A 205 20.75 -21.08 -27.89
CA GLU A 205 19.52 -21.28 -27.11
C GLU A 205 19.84 -21.90 -25.75
N GLY A 206 19.30 -21.29 -24.67
CA GLY A 206 19.58 -21.69 -23.28
C GLY A 206 20.89 -21.16 -22.68
N VAL A 207 21.91 -20.82 -23.48
CA VAL A 207 23.23 -20.34 -23.01
C VAL A 207 23.40 -18.83 -23.20
N GLY A 208 22.69 -18.21 -24.15
CA GLY A 208 22.77 -16.79 -24.45
C GLY A 208 23.81 -16.48 -25.54
N PHE A 209 24.41 -15.29 -25.49
CA PHE A 209 25.45 -14.90 -26.45
C PHE A 209 26.78 -15.62 -26.18
N VAL A 210 27.47 -16.01 -27.23
CA VAL A 210 28.71 -16.80 -27.20
C VAL A 210 29.70 -16.23 -28.22
N ASP A 211 30.98 -16.18 -27.88
CA ASP A 211 32.06 -15.70 -28.77
C ASP A 211 32.46 -16.75 -29.83
N LYS A 212 33.29 -16.37 -30.81
CA LYS A 212 33.86 -17.21 -31.88
C LYS A 212 34.56 -18.47 -31.37
N ASN A 213 35.04 -18.44 -30.13
CA ASN A 213 35.70 -19.55 -29.45
C ASN A 213 34.72 -20.42 -28.64
N GLY A 214 33.42 -20.20 -28.73
CA GLY A 214 32.42 -20.90 -27.92
C GLY A 214 32.33 -20.42 -26.47
N THR A 215 32.96 -19.29 -26.12
CA THR A 215 32.95 -18.77 -24.73
C THR A 215 31.66 -17.99 -24.45
N PRO A 216 30.84 -18.42 -23.48
CA PRO A 216 29.56 -17.77 -23.18
C PRO A 216 29.75 -16.37 -22.57
N LEU A 217 28.72 -15.54 -22.71
CA LEU A 217 28.68 -14.14 -22.25
C LEU A 217 29.15 -13.98 -20.78
N ALA A 218 28.78 -14.92 -19.90
CA ALA A 218 29.16 -14.92 -18.49
C ALA A 218 30.68 -15.08 -18.25
N GLY A 219 31.40 -15.67 -19.21
CA GLY A 219 32.85 -15.83 -19.20
C GLY A 219 33.60 -14.65 -19.83
N TRP A 220 32.91 -13.66 -20.39
CA TRP A 220 33.55 -12.48 -20.94
C TRP A 220 34.06 -11.61 -19.79
N SER A 221 35.37 -11.44 -19.71
CA SER A 221 36.01 -10.62 -18.70
C SER A 221 35.51 -9.18 -18.76
N LYS A 222 35.12 -8.62 -17.61
CA LYS A 222 34.84 -7.17 -17.46
C LYS A 222 36.10 -6.31 -17.60
N ASN A 223 37.28 -6.92 -17.47
CA ASN A 223 38.58 -6.26 -17.54
C ASN A 223 39.27 -6.54 -18.88
N ILE A 224 39.82 -5.48 -19.48
CA ILE A 224 40.61 -5.56 -20.70
C ILE A 224 41.99 -6.14 -20.34
N ASP A 225 42.19 -7.44 -20.59
CA ASP A 225 43.53 -8.02 -20.56
C ASP A 225 44.06 -8.10 -22.00
N LEU A 226 44.79 -7.05 -22.41
CA LEU A 226 45.40 -6.95 -23.75
C LEU A 226 46.64 -7.83 -23.88
N SER A 227 47.00 -8.61 -22.85
CA SER A 227 48.29 -9.29 -22.78
C SER A 227 48.31 -10.69 -23.42
N SER A 228 47.17 -11.29 -23.80
CA SER A 228 47.15 -12.73 -24.12
C SER A 228 46.50 -13.18 -25.43
N TYR A 229 46.19 -12.30 -26.39
CA TYR A 229 45.49 -12.73 -27.61
C TYR A 229 46.42 -12.84 -28.84
N ASN A 230 47.07 -14.01 -28.99
CA ASN A 230 47.69 -14.46 -30.24
C ASN A 230 46.69 -15.36 -30.98
N GLY A 231 45.69 -14.77 -31.63
CA GLY A 231 44.78 -15.49 -32.53
C GLY A 231 45.24 -15.34 -33.98
N PRO A 232 45.32 -16.41 -34.78
CA PRO A 232 45.75 -16.34 -36.17
C PRO A 232 44.58 -15.89 -37.04
N GLU A 233 44.46 -14.59 -37.32
CA GLU A 233 43.58 -14.12 -38.39
C GLU A 233 44.37 -14.20 -39.71
N GLU A 234 44.52 -15.41 -40.23
CA GLU A 234 45.51 -15.76 -41.25
C GLU A 234 45.07 -15.47 -42.71
N GLU A 235 43.85 -14.96 -42.94
CA GLU A 235 43.29 -14.99 -44.31
C GLU A 235 43.14 -13.62 -45.03
N ALA A 236 43.14 -12.48 -44.32
CA ALA A 236 43.03 -11.16 -44.97
C ALA A 236 44.39 -10.44 -45.16
N TRP A 237 45.35 -10.69 -44.26
CA TRP A 237 46.59 -9.93 -44.19
C TRP A 237 47.65 -10.37 -45.21
N VAL A 238 47.59 -11.64 -45.64
CA VAL A 238 48.54 -12.23 -46.59
C VAL A 238 48.41 -11.62 -48.00
N GLY A 239 47.24 -11.07 -48.34
CA GLY A 239 46.98 -10.47 -49.65
C GLY A 239 47.69 -9.13 -49.89
N ILE A 240 47.79 -8.28 -48.87
CA ILE A 240 48.37 -6.93 -49.00
C ILE A 240 49.90 -6.99 -49.03
N SER A 241 50.50 -7.93 -48.29
CA SER A 241 51.96 -8.08 -48.25
C SER A 241 52.57 -8.68 -49.52
N ARG A 242 51.78 -9.38 -50.36
CA ARG A 242 52.30 -10.12 -51.52
C ARG A 242 52.46 -9.32 -52.81
N GLN A 243 51.94 -8.09 -52.88
CA GLN A 243 51.91 -7.33 -54.14
C GLN A 243 53.05 -6.33 -54.35
N HIS A 244 53.96 -6.13 -53.39
CA HIS A 244 55.04 -5.15 -53.54
C HIS A 244 56.39 -5.82 -53.82
N VAL A 245 56.68 -6.00 -55.10
CA VAL A 245 58.00 -6.37 -55.62
C VAL A 245 58.97 -5.20 -55.36
N SER A 246 60.06 -5.49 -54.64
CA SER A 246 61.13 -4.60 -54.15
C SER A 246 60.74 -3.59 -53.06
N LEU A 247 60.46 -4.10 -51.85
CA LEU A 247 60.35 -3.29 -50.64
C LEU A 247 61.73 -3.04 -50.01
N ASP A 248 62.08 -1.77 -49.81
CA ASP A 248 63.21 -1.37 -48.95
C ASP A 248 62.92 -1.81 -47.50
N ALA A 249 63.94 -2.26 -46.77
CA ALA A 249 63.81 -2.83 -45.43
C ALA A 249 63.13 -1.87 -44.43
N LYS A 250 63.27 -0.56 -44.63
CA LYS A 250 62.65 0.49 -43.81
C LYS A 250 61.13 0.59 -44.01
N ASP A 251 60.60 0.28 -45.20
CA ASP A 251 59.16 0.32 -45.48
C ASP A 251 58.42 -0.92 -44.95
N ALA A 252 59.11 -2.05 -44.91
CA ALA A 252 58.59 -3.28 -44.30
C ALA A 252 58.41 -3.12 -42.78
N ALA A 253 59.38 -2.52 -42.08
CA ALA A 253 59.30 -2.23 -40.66
C ALA A 253 58.14 -1.27 -40.31
N PHE A 254 58.02 -0.16 -41.06
CA PHE A 254 56.91 0.79 -40.90
C PHE A 254 55.54 0.14 -41.10
N THR A 255 55.41 -0.69 -42.15
CA THR A 255 54.16 -1.40 -42.44
C THR A 255 53.82 -2.39 -41.32
N GLY A 256 54.82 -3.10 -40.78
CA GLY A 256 54.64 -4.01 -39.64
C GLY A 256 54.16 -3.30 -38.36
N GLU A 257 54.73 -2.14 -38.02
CA GLU A 257 54.29 -1.34 -36.86
C GLU A 257 52.87 -0.78 -37.03
N MET A 258 52.53 -0.33 -38.24
CA MET A 258 51.18 0.15 -38.57
C MET A 258 50.14 -0.98 -38.50
N LEU A 259 50.47 -2.17 -38.98
CA LEU A 259 49.62 -3.35 -38.88
C LEU A 259 49.42 -3.76 -37.42
N LYS A 260 50.48 -3.76 -36.60
CA LYS A 260 50.40 -4.03 -35.16
C LYS A 260 49.49 -3.02 -34.44
N SER A 261 49.63 -1.74 -34.78
CA SER A 261 48.79 -0.67 -34.23
C SER A 261 47.33 -0.83 -34.64
N LEU A 262 47.07 -1.19 -35.90
CA LEU A 262 45.74 -1.43 -36.41
C LEU A 262 45.08 -2.65 -35.76
N GLN A 263 45.83 -3.74 -35.57
CA GLN A 263 45.35 -4.92 -34.85
C GLN A 263 44.95 -4.54 -33.42
N MET A 264 45.81 -3.82 -32.69
CA MET A 264 45.51 -3.35 -31.34
C MET A 264 44.23 -2.49 -31.29
N VAL A 265 44.07 -1.53 -32.21
CA VAL A 265 42.85 -0.71 -32.26
C VAL A 265 41.62 -1.56 -32.56
N THR A 266 41.76 -2.52 -33.47
CA THR A 266 40.69 -3.44 -33.85
C THR A 266 40.26 -4.34 -32.69
N ASP A 267 41.20 -4.88 -31.93
CA ASP A 267 40.93 -5.71 -30.77
C ASP A 267 40.24 -4.91 -29.65
N VAL A 268 40.69 -3.68 -29.42
CA VAL A 268 40.04 -2.76 -28.47
C VAL A 268 38.62 -2.44 -28.91
N MET A 269 38.38 -2.22 -30.20
CA MET A 269 37.03 -2.00 -30.74
C MET A 269 36.14 -3.24 -30.57
N GLU A 270 36.64 -4.44 -30.86
CA GLU A 270 35.90 -5.69 -30.65
C GLU A 270 35.54 -5.89 -29.17
N ALA A 271 36.49 -5.66 -28.25
CA ALA A 271 36.26 -5.77 -26.82
C ALA A 271 35.26 -4.73 -26.29
N LEU A 272 35.27 -3.51 -26.83
CA LEU A 272 34.29 -2.46 -26.50
C LEU A 272 32.89 -2.87 -26.97
N VAL A 273 32.76 -3.34 -28.21
CA VAL A 273 31.49 -3.82 -28.78
C VAL A 273 30.92 -4.98 -27.96
N LYS A 274 31.74 -5.97 -27.62
CA LYS A 274 31.35 -7.10 -26.75
C LYS A 274 30.78 -6.62 -25.41
N ARG A 275 31.42 -5.65 -24.76
CA ARG A 275 30.91 -5.06 -23.49
C ARG A 275 29.60 -4.29 -23.66
N VAL A 276 29.45 -3.54 -24.75
CA VAL A 276 28.19 -2.85 -25.05
C VAL A 276 27.06 -3.86 -25.21
N ILE A 277 27.29 -4.95 -25.94
CA ILE A 277 26.30 -6.02 -26.13
C ILE A 277 25.94 -6.69 -24.79
N ILE A 278 26.93 -6.96 -23.92
CA ILE A 278 26.64 -7.45 -22.55
C ILE A 278 25.70 -6.50 -21.85
N ALA A 279 26.09 -5.22 -21.74
CA ALA A 279 25.34 -4.23 -20.98
C ALA A 279 23.92 -4.02 -21.52
N GLU A 280 23.75 -4.00 -22.85
CA GLU A 280 22.43 -3.91 -23.49
C GLU A 280 21.58 -5.14 -23.19
N SER A 281 22.14 -6.35 -23.26
CA SER A 281 21.41 -7.59 -22.97
C SER A 281 21.02 -7.70 -21.50
N GLU A 282 21.92 -7.37 -20.57
CA GLU A 282 21.64 -7.33 -19.12
C GLU A 282 20.56 -6.31 -18.80
N THR A 283 20.63 -5.11 -19.41
CA THR A 283 19.63 -4.06 -19.23
C THR A 283 18.27 -4.49 -19.78
N ALA A 284 18.21 -5.19 -20.92
CA ALA A 284 16.96 -5.70 -21.48
C ALA A 284 16.31 -6.75 -20.56
N ILE A 285 17.10 -7.69 -20.03
CA ILE A 285 16.63 -8.70 -19.08
C ILE A 285 16.12 -8.04 -17.79
N GLU A 286 16.85 -7.07 -17.26
CA GLU A 286 16.44 -6.39 -16.03
C GLU A 286 15.16 -5.56 -16.24
N LYS A 287 15.02 -4.92 -17.41
CA LYS A 287 13.78 -4.24 -17.80
C LYS A 287 12.60 -5.21 -17.85
N GLU A 288 12.78 -6.41 -18.41
CA GLU A 288 11.74 -7.45 -18.44
C GLU A 288 11.33 -7.89 -17.03
N LYS A 289 12.29 -8.14 -16.15
CA LYS A 289 12.02 -8.48 -14.73
C LYS A 289 11.24 -7.37 -14.02
N VAL A 290 11.61 -6.11 -14.22
CA VAL A 290 10.88 -4.96 -13.65
C VAL A 290 9.45 -4.91 -14.18
N THR A 291 9.23 -5.13 -15.48
CA THR A 291 7.88 -5.18 -16.03
C THR A 291 7.04 -6.31 -15.47
N SER A 292 7.63 -7.52 -15.35
CA SER A 292 6.96 -8.68 -14.74
C SER A 292 6.62 -8.44 -13.27
N GLY A 293 7.56 -7.89 -12.49
CA GLY A 293 7.33 -7.53 -11.09
C GLY A 293 6.24 -6.47 -10.93
N GLN A 294 6.17 -5.48 -11.82
CA GLN A 294 5.12 -4.46 -11.81
C GLN A 294 3.73 -5.05 -12.09
N GLU A 295 3.62 -6.02 -12.99
CA GLU A 295 2.37 -6.74 -13.25
C GLU A 295 1.92 -7.57 -12.05
N GLU A 296 2.86 -8.26 -11.38
CA GLU A 296 2.57 -9.00 -10.16
C GLU A 296 2.13 -8.09 -9.02
N ILE A 297 2.77 -6.93 -8.85
CA ILE A 297 2.38 -5.91 -7.87
C ILE A 297 0.96 -5.42 -8.15
N LYS A 298 0.63 -5.11 -9.41
CA LYS A 298 -0.75 -4.70 -9.80
C LYS A 298 -1.76 -5.79 -9.45
N LYS A 299 -1.46 -7.06 -9.74
CA LYS A 299 -2.33 -8.19 -9.41
C LYS A 299 -2.54 -8.32 -7.89
N LYS A 300 -1.46 -8.24 -7.10
CA LYS A 300 -1.54 -8.28 -5.63
C LYS A 300 -2.29 -7.07 -5.07
N SER A 301 -2.12 -5.88 -5.66
CA SER A 301 -2.86 -4.67 -5.28
C SER A 301 -4.37 -4.87 -5.41
N VAL A 302 -4.83 -5.39 -6.56
CA VAL A 302 -6.26 -5.69 -6.79
C VAL A 302 -6.76 -6.75 -5.80
N GLN A 303 -5.95 -7.77 -5.49
CA GLN A 303 -6.31 -8.78 -4.50
C GLN A 303 -6.47 -8.18 -3.10
N ILE A 304 -5.56 -7.30 -2.68
CA ILE A 304 -5.64 -6.59 -1.40
C ILE A 304 -6.88 -5.70 -1.35
N GLU A 305 -7.18 -4.97 -2.42
CA GLU A 305 -8.38 -4.13 -2.53
C GLU A 305 -9.67 -4.97 -2.39
N ASN A 306 -9.76 -6.11 -3.06
CA ASN A 306 -10.90 -7.04 -2.91
C ASN A 306 -11.01 -7.59 -1.49
N MET A 307 -9.89 -7.94 -0.86
CA MET A 307 -9.90 -8.39 0.55
C MET A 307 -10.31 -7.27 1.49
N SER A 308 -9.91 -6.03 1.21
CA SER A 308 -10.32 -4.84 1.98
C SER A 308 -11.83 -4.62 1.90
N LEU A 309 -12.41 -4.71 0.70
CA LEU A 309 -13.86 -4.58 0.51
C LEU A 309 -14.61 -5.69 1.26
N LYS A 310 -14.13 -6.93 1.19
CA LYS A 310 -14.73 -8.04 1.95
C LYS A 310 -14.66 -7.82 3.46
N LEU A 311 -13.57 -7.23 3.98
CA LEU A 311 -13.45 -6.90 5.39
C LEU A 311 -14.43 -5.80 5.80
N GLU A 312 -14.64 -4.78 4.97
CA GLU A 312 -15.64 -3.72 5.20
C GLU A 312 -17.07 -4.29 5.24
N GLU A 313 -17.41 -5.22 4.34
CA GLU A 313 -18.69 -5.95 4.38
C GLU A 313 -18.86 -6.77 5.67
N MET A 314 -17.78 -7.43 6.13
CA MET A 314 -17.79 -8.19 7.38
C MET A 314 -17.96 -7.27 8.60
N GLU A 315 -17.33 -6.10 8.61
CA GLU A 315 -17.51 -5.08 9.65
C GLU A 315 -18.97 -4.62 9.70
N HIS A 316 -19.56 -4.30 8.54
CA HIS A 316 -20.96 -3.90 8.44
C HIS A 316 -21.91 -5.01 8.95
N PHE A 317 -21.63 -6.27 8.62
CA PHE A 317 -22.39 -7.41 9.10
C PHE A 317 -22.28 -7.60 10.63
N ALA A 318 -21.08 -7.44 11.18
CA ALA A 318 -20.84 -7.53 12.62
C ALA A 318 -21.56 -6.40 13.38
N LEU A 319 -21.52 -5.17 12.86
CA LEU A 319 -22.24 -4.02 13.40
C LEU A 319 -23.76 -4.25 13.39
N GLY A 320 -24.31 -4.77 12.28
CA GLY A 320 -25.72 -5.13 12.18
C GLY A 320 -26.15 -6.18 13.21
N THR A 321 -25.35 -7.25 13.35
CA THR A 321 -25.61 -8.32 14.33
C THR A 321 -25.54 -7.79 15.77
N ASN A 322 -24.56 -6.94 16.08
CA ASN A 322 -24.41 -6.35 17.40
C ASN A 322 -25.57 -5.39 17.75
N SER A 323 -26.06 -4.61 16.79
CA SER A 323 -27.26 -3.78 16.97
C SER A 323 -28.46 -4.61 17.42
N ILE A 324 -28.74 -5.72 16.73
CA ILE A 324 -29.85 -6.61 17.07
C ILE A 324 -29.66 -7.23 18.46
N LEU A 325 -28.44 -7.68 18.79
CA LEU A 325 -28.13 -8.23 20.11
C LEU A 325 -28.35 -7.20 21.23
N ASN A 326 -28.01 -5.93 21.00
CA ASN A 326 -28.26 -4.86 21.96
C ASN A 326 -29.76 -4.59 22.15
N GLU A 327 -30.55 -4.58 21.07
CA GLU A 327 -32.02 -4.46 21.17
C GLU A 327 -32.63 -5.64 21.93
N MET A 328 -32.18 -6.87 21.67
CA MET A 328 -32.64 -8.06 22.38
C MET A 328 -32.29 -7.98 23.87
N ARG A 329 -31.06 -7.53 24.20
CA ARG A 329 -30.65 -7.32 25.59
C ARG A 329 -31.58 -6.32 26.29
N GLN A 330 -31.85 -5.18 25.67
CA GLN A 330 -32.74 -4.17 26.25
C GLN A 330 -34.15 -4.72 26.49
N ARG A 331 -34.72 -5.45 25.53
CA ARG A 331 -36.06 -6.07 25.71
C ARG A 331 -36.09 -7.07 26.86
N VAL A 332 -35.00 -7.79 27.09
CA VAL A 332 -34.88 -8.72 28.22
C VAL A 332 -34.80 -7.94 29.54
N GLU A 333 -34.02 -6.86 29.59
CA GLU A 333 -33.95 -5.98 30.75
C GLU A 333 -35.33 -5.41 31.10
N ASP A 334 -36.05 -4.87 30.11
CA ASP A 334 -37.42 -4.33 30.28
C ASP A 334 -38.39 -5.41 30.80
N LEU A 335 -38.29 -6.64 30.30
CA LEU A 335 -39.14 -7.76 30.74
C LEU A 335 -38.84 -8.17 32.19
N VAL A 336 -37.56 -8.15 32.60
CA VAL A 336 -37.14 -8.43 33.98
C VAL A 336 -37.69 -7.36 34.92
N GLU A 337 -37.61 -6.09 34.54
CA GLU A 337 -38.18 -4.98 35.31
C GLU A 337 -39.71 -5.10 35.45
N GLU A 338 -40.42 -5.38 34.36
CA GLU A 338 -41.87 -5.58 34.39
C GLU A 338 -42.26 -6.79 35.24
N THR A 339 -41.51 -7.88 35.16
CA THR A 339 -41.71 -9.06 36.00
C THR A 339 -41.50 -8.74 37.48
N SER A 340 -40.50 -7.91 37.81
CA SER A 340 -40.27 -7.43 39.17
C SER A 340 -41.46 -6.60 39.68
N ARG A 341 -41.96 -5.68 38.86
CA ARG A 341 -43.15 -4.86 39.16
C ARG A 341 -44.42 -5.70 39.33
N GLN A 342 -44.60 -6.74 38.53
CA GLN A 342 -45.71 -7.68 38.67
C GLN A 342 -45.63 -8.45 39.98
N ARG A 343 -44.43 -8.92 40.36
CA ARG A 343 -44.20 -9.62 41.64
C ARG A 343 -44.52 -8.71 42.83
N GLN A 344 -44.11 -7.44 42.78
CA GLN A 344 -44.42 -6.46 43.83
C GLN A 344 -45.93 -6.25 43.98
N ARG A 345 -46.64 -6.03 42.87
CA ARG A 345 -48.11 -5.89 42.90
C ARG A 345 -48.81 -7.15 43.42
N ALA A 346 -48.31 -8.34 43.09
CA ALA A 346 -48.85 -9.59 43.59
C ALA A 346 -48.69 -9.70 45.12
N ALA A 347 -47.53 -9.29 45.67
CA ALA A 347 -47.30 -9.27 47.11
C ALA A 347 -48.21 -8.26 47.84
N GLU A 348 -48.43 -7.08 47.26
CA GLU A 348 -49.38 -6.09 47.78
C GLU A 348 -50.82 -6.61 47.81
N ASN A 349 -51.26 -7.27 46.73
CA ASN A 349 -52.57 -7.88 46.66
C ASN A 349 -52.75 -9.02 47.67
N GLU A 350 -51.71 -9.83 47.89
CA GLU A 350 -51.72 -10.88 48.92
C GLU A 350 -51.88 -10.28 50.32
N GLN A 351 -51.17 -9.18 50.61
CA GLN A 351 -51.30 -8.46 51.88
C GLN A 351 -52.72 -7.91 52.09
N GLU A 352 -53.32 -7.29 51.07
CA GLU A 352 -54.69 -6.76 51.17
C GLU A 352 -55.71 -7.90 51.31
N LEU A 353 -55.51 -9.03 50.60
CA LEU A 353 -56.35 -10.21 50.78
C LEU A 353 -56.27 -10.77 52.21
N CYS A 354 -55.07 -10.83 52.79
CA CYS A 354 -54.87 -11.21 54.19
C CYS A 354 -55.58 -10.26 55.16
N ARG A 355 -55.56 -8.95 54.88
CA ARG A 355 -56.27 -7.94 55.66
C ARG A 355 -57.78 -8.16 55.60
N VAL A 356 -58.34 -8.24 54.40
CA VAL A 356 -59.78 -8.48 54.19
C VAL A 356 -60.23 -9.76 54.87
N LYS A 357 -59.44 -10.85 54.79
CA LYS A 357 -59.74 -12.11 55.48
C LYS A 357 -59.85 -11.93 57.00
N ARG A 358 -58.98 -11.13 57.60
CA ARG A 358 -59.03 -10.82 59.04
C ARG A 358 -60.28 -10.01 59.40
N ASP A 359 -60.65 -9.05 58.56
CA ASP A 359 -61.86 -8.23 58.76
C ASP A 359 -63.12 -9.09 58.67
N PHE A 360 -63.17 -10.05 57.73
CA PHE A 360 -64.26 -11.03 57.64
C PHE A 360 -64.35 -11.94 58.87
N GLU A 361 -63.24 -12.44 59.41
CA GLU A 361 -63.29 -13.27 60.63
C GLU A 361 -63.75 -12.44 61.84
N SER A 362 -63.34 -11.17 61.91
CA SER A 362 -63.80 -10.23 62.94
C SER A 362 -65.31 -9.96 62.83
N LEU A 363 -65.80 -9.72 61.61
CA LEU A 363 -67.22 -9.55 61.33
C LEU A 363 -68.03 -10.80 61.69
N LYS A 364 -67.52 -11.99 61.35
CA LYS A 364 -68.14 -13.26 61.70
C LYS A 364 -68.27 -13.42 63.22
N SER A 365 -67.22 -13.12 63.98
CA SER A 365 -67.27 -13.13 65.45
C SER A 365 -68.31 -12.14 65.99
N TYR A 366 -68.38 -10.94 65.42
CA TYR A 366 -69.38 -9.93 65.78
C TYR A 366 -70.82 -10.42 65.53
N VAL A 367 -71.08 -11.00 64.36
CA VAL A 367 -72.40 -11.58 64.03
C VAL A 367 -72.75 -12.72 64.99
N SER A 368 -71.81 -13.60 65.32
CA SER A 368 -72.02 -14.66 66.33
C SER A 368 -72.41 -14.07 67.68
N SER A 369 -71.74 -13.00 68.13
CA SER A 369 -72.11 -12.29 69.37
C SER A 369 -73.52 -11.70 69.30
N LEU A 370 -73.90 -11.10 68.17
CA LEU A 370 -75.26 -10.56 67.97
C LEU A 370 -76.33 -11.66 68.00
N ILE A 371 -76.04 -12.85 67.46
CA ILE A 371 -76.94 -14.01 67.53
C ILE A 371 -77.16 -14.40 69.00
N THR A 372 -76.10 -14.50 69.81
CA THR A 372 -76.22 -14.81 71.24
C THR A 372 -77.02 -13.76 72.01
N VAL A 373 -76.82 -12.47 71.72
CA VAL A 373 -77.63 -11.39 72.31
C VAL A 373 -79.10 -11.55 71.92
N ARG A 374 -79.39 -11.82 70.64
CA ARG A 374 -80.76 -12.08 70.17
C ARG A 374 -81.40 -13.27 70.88
N GLU A 375 -80.69 -14.37 71.04
CA GLU A 375 -81.18 -15.56 71.75
C GLU A 375 -81.49 -15.27 73.21
N THR A 376 -80.64 -14.48 73.87
CA THR A 376 -80.86 -14.03 75.25
C THR A 376 -82.11 -13.15 75.37
N LEU A 377 -82.27 -12.19 74.45
CA LEU A 377 -83.46 -11.33 74.40
C LEU A 377 -84.73 -12.14 74.15
N LEU A 378 -84.71 -13.09 73.21
CA LEU A 378 -85.85 -13.99 72.97
C LEU A 378 -86.20 -14.85 74.19
N SER A 379 -85.20 -15.28 74.97
CA SER A 379 -85.42 -15.99 76.22
C SER A 379 -86.07 -15.09 77.28
N SER A 380 -85.56 -13.87 77.46
CA SER A 380 -86.14 -12.86 78.34
C SER A 380 -87.58 -12.53 77.97
N GLU A 381 -87.88 -12.39 76.67
CA GLU A 381 -89.23 -12.14 76.17
C GLU A 381 -90.20 -13.26 76.57
N LYS A 382 -89.80 -14.54 76.44
CA LYS A 382 -90.61 -15.68 76.90
C LYS A 382 -90.85 -15.65 78.42
N GLN A 383 -89.87 -15.18 79.19
CA GLN A 383 -90.04 -14.99 80.63
C GLN A 383 -91.04 -13.87 80.93
N PHE A 384 -90.96 -12.72 80.25
CA PHE A 384 -91.93 -11.65 80.38
C PHE A 384 -93.35 -12.11 80.05
N GLN A 385 -93.55 -12.82 78.95
CA GLN A 385 -94.86 -13.40 78.60
C GLN A 385 -95.39 -14.36 79.67
N THR A 386 -94.50 -15.08 80.36
CA THR A 386 -94.90 -15.95 81.49
C THR A 386 -95.34 -15.12 82.69
N ILE A 387 -94.61 -14.04 82.99
CA ILE A 387 -94.94 -13.09 84.05
C ILE A 387 -96.29 -12.40 83.77
N GLU A 388 -96.53 -11.95 82.53
CA GLU A 388 -97.79 -11.33 82.11
C GLU A 388 -98.99 -12.26 82.36
N ARG A 389 -98.90 -13.54 81.97
CA ARG A 389 -99.97 -14.53 82.25
C ARG A 389 -100.21 -14.74 83.75
N LEU A 390 -99.17 -14.65 84.57
CA LEU A 390 -99.30 -14.72 86.03
C LEU A 390 -100.00 -13.46 86.57
N PHE A 391 -99.66 -12.28 86.05
CA PHE A 391 -100.35 -11.03 86.37
C PHE A 391 -101.82 -11.05 85.96
N GLU A 392 -102.15 -11.49 84.76
CA GLU A 392 -103.54 -11.65 84.31
C GLU A 392 -104.34 -12.56 85.26
N ARG A 393 -103.76 -13.70 85.65
CA ARG A 393 -104.38 -14.61 86.63
C ARG A 393 -104.54 -13.96 88.01
N LEU A 394 -103.55 -13.18 88.46
CA LEU A 394 -103.60 -12.48 89.73
C LEU A 394 -104.70 -11.41 89.73
N VAL A 395 -104.80 -10.62 88.65
CA VAL A 395 -105.85 -9.62 88.46
C VAL A 395 -107.22 -10.30 88.48
N ALA A 396 -107.41 -11.36 87.69
CA ALA A 396 -108.67 -12.11 87.67
C ALA A 396 -109.06 -12.65 89.06
N LYS A 397 -108.09 -13.21 89.80
CA LYS A 397 -108.33 -13.71 91.16
C LYS A 397 -108.62 -12.59 92.15
N THR A 398 -107.98 -11.43 91.99
CA THR A 398 -108.25 -10.24 92.82
C THR A 398 -109.68 -9.74 92.59
N THR A 399 -110.11 -9.62 91.33
CA THR A 399 -111.50 -9.24 90.99
C THR A 399 -112.52 -10.25 91.52
N GLN A 400 -112.22 -11.55 91.45
CA GLN A 400 -113.08 -12.59 92.04
C GLN A 400 -113.22 -12.41 93.56
N LEU A 401 -112.09 -12.26 94.26
CA LEU A 401 -112.07 -12.08 95.73
C LEU A 401 -112.77 -10.78 96.16
N GLU A 402 -112.64 -9.71 95.38
CA GLU A 402 -113.36 -8.46 95.61
C GLU A 402 -114.89 -8.64 95.47
N GLY A 403 -115.34 -9.40 94.48
CA GLY A 403 -116.75 -9.78 94.33
C GLY A 403 -117.26 -10.63 95.49
N GLU A 404 -116.51 -11.66 95.90
CA GLU A 404 -116.83 -12.50 97.07
C GLU A 404 -116.87 -11.67 98.36
N LYS A 405 -115.94 -10.72 98.53
CA LYS A 405 -115.93 -9.79 99.65
C LYS A 405 -117.18 -8.93 99.66
N MET A 406 -117.53 -8.29 98.55
CA MET A 406 -118.72 -7.44 98.44
C MET A 406 -120.01 -8.23 98.72
N GLN A 407 -120.10 -9.48 98.25
CA GLN A 407 -121.22 -10.37 98.57
C GLN A 407 -121.32 -10.65 100.07
N LYS A 408 -120.19 -10.97 100.73
CA LYS A 408 -120.15 -11.20 102.18
C LYS A 408 -120.47 -9.94 102.98
N GLU A 409 -120.03 -8.77 102.55
CA GLU A 409 -120.37 -7.49 103.19
C GLU A 409 -121.89 -7.23 103.15
N VAL A 410 -122.56 -7.54 102.04
CA VAL A 410 -124.02 -7.48 101.93
C VAL A 410 -124.71 -8.47 102.87
N GLU A 411 -124.21 -9.70 102.97
CA GLU A 411 -124.74 -10.72 103.89
C GLU A 411 -124.59 -10.30 105.36
N VAL A 412 -123.43 -9.77 105.74
CA VAL A 412 -123.19 -9.22 107.08
C VAL A 412 -124.14 -8.06 107.37
N GLN A 413 -124.34 -7.14 106.42
CA GLN A 413 -125.28 -6.03 106.60
C GLN A 413 -126.72 -6.53 106.81
N LYS A 414 -127.15 -7.54 106.05
CA LYS A 414 -128.46 -8.18 106.24
C LYS A 414 -128.59 -8.84 107.61
N LEU A 415 -127.58 -9.61 108.05
CA LEU A 415 -127.56 -10.23 109.37
C LEU A 415 -127.55 -9.17 110.49
N MET A 416 -126.87 -8.05 110.30
CA MET A 416 -126.93 -6.91 111.23
C MET A 416 -128.34 -6.33 111.32
N GLU A 417 -129.03 -6.12 110.19
CA GLU A 417 -130.42 -5.66 110.19
C GLU A 417 -131.36 -6.65 110.88
N GLU A 418 -131.19 -7.96 110.64
CA GLU A 418 -131.95 -9.00 111.33
C GLU A 418 -131.65 -9.03 112.83
N ASN A 419 -130.39 -8.86 113.24
CA ASN A 419 -130.00 -8.81 114.65
C ASN A 419 -130.60 -7.59 115.36
N VAL A 420 -130.62 -6.42 114.73
CA VAL A 420 -131.30 -5.22 115.25
C VAL A 420 -132.79 -5.49 115.43
N LYS A 421 -133.45 -6.15 114.45
CA LYS A 421 -134.87 -6.52 114.56
C LYS A 421 -135.12 -7.51 115.71
N LEU A 422 -134.29 -8.53 115.84
CA LEU A 422 -134.40 -9.53 116.91
C LEU A 422 -134.14 -8.90 118.28
N SER A 423 -133.16 -8.02 118.41
CA SER A 423 -132.87 -7.27 119.64
C SER A 423 -134.07 -6.40 120.04
N ALA A 424 -134.66 -5.66 119.10
CA ALA A 424 -135.89 -4.90 119.37
C ALA A 424 -137.08 -5.80 119.79
N LEU A 425 -137.17 -7.01 119.24
CA LEU A 425 -138.19 -7.99 119.63
C LEU A 425 -137.91 -8.58 121.02
N LEU A 426 -136.64 -8.82 121.35
CA LEU A 426 -136.18 -9.25 122.66
C LEU A 426 -136.48 -8.17 123.71
N ASP A 427 -136.13 -6.91 123.46
CA ASP A 427 -136.46 -5.77 124.33
C ASP A 427 -137.98 -5.69 124.58
N LYS A 428 -138.79 -5.88 123.53
CA LYS A 428 -140.25 -5.94 123.66
C LYS A 428 -140.70 -7.10 124.54
N LYS A 429 -140.07 -8.27 124.44
CA LYS A 429 -140.40 -9.45 125.25
C LYS A 429 -139.92 -9.31 126.70
N GLU A 430 -138.75 -8.75 126.93
CA GLU A 430 -138.26 -8.41 128.26
C GLU A 430 -139.17 -7.37 128.93
N ALA A 431 -139.60 -6.33 128.21
CA ALA A 431 -140.60 -5.38 128.71
C ALA A 431 -141.93 -6.06 129.06
N GLN A 432 -142.41 -7.00 128.22
CA GLN A 432 -143.60 -7.81 128.51
C GLN A 432 -143.41 -8.69 129.75
N LEU A 433 -142.26 -9.35 129.89
CA LEU A 433 -141.93 -10.18 131.05
C LEU A 433 -141.81 -9.35 132.33
N LEU A 434 -141.16 -8.19 132.29
CA LEU A 434 -141.10 -7.26 133.41
C LEU A 434 -142.49 -6.80 133.83
N ALA A 435 -143.35 -6.45 132.87
CA ALA A 435 -144.74 -6.09 133.14
C ALA A 435 -145.52 -7.26 133.77
N MET A 436 -145.35 -8.48 133.26
CA MET A 436 -145.93 -9.68 133.85
C MET A 436 -145.37 -10.00 135.24
N ASN A 437 -144.07 -9.82 135.46
CA ASN A 437 -143.43 -10.05 136.75
C ASN A 437 -143.94 -9.07 137.80
N GLU A 438 -144.09 -7.78 137.45
CA GLU A 438 -144.72 -6.80 138.30
C GLU A 438 -146.21 -7.10 138.54
N GLN A 439 -146.94 -7.60 137.54
CA GLN A 439 -148.31 -8.13 137.74
C GLN A 439 -148.33 -9.31 138.73
N CYS A 440 -147.43 -10.28 138.61
CA CYS A 440 -147.30 -11.40 139.54
C CYS A 440 -146.94 -10.93 140.96
N LYS A 441 -146.09 -9.90 141.10
CA LYS A 441 -145.80 -9.23 142.38
C LYS A 441 -147.06 -8.60 142.99
N VAL A 442 -147.84 -7.87 142.19
CA VAL A 442 -149.12 -7.28 142.63
C VAL A 442 -150.12 -8.38 143.01
N MET A 443 -150.17 -9.49 142.27
CA MET A 443 -150.99 -10.67 142.62
C MET A 443 -150.52 -11.33 143.92
N ALA A 444 -149.21 -11.45 144.15
CA ALA A 444 -148.67 -11.99 145.40
C ALA A 444 -148.92 -11.07 146.60
N LEU A 445 -148.86 -9.75 146.41
CA LEU A 445 -149.19 -8.75 147.43
C LEU A 445 -150.71 -8.66 147.71
N SER A 446 -151.56 -8.98 146.73
CA SER A 446 -153.02 -9.05 146.92
C SER A 446 -153.48 -10.38 147.50
N ALA A 447 -152.71 -11.47 147.36
CA ALA A 447 -152.95 -12.74 148.04
C ALA A 447 -152.46 -12.77 149.51
N SER A 448 -151.62 -11.82 149.93
CA SER A 448 -151.10 -11.69 151.30
C SER A 448 -151.89 -10.73 152.21
N ASN A 449 -153.08 -10.29 151.75
CA ASN A 449 -154.13 -9.68 152.57
C ASN A 449 -155.38 -10.57 152.55
N ILE A 450 -155.32 -11.68 153.30
CA ILE A 450 -156.48 -12.33 153.95
C ILE A 450 -156.30 -12.13 155.45
#